data_AF-A0A969K772-F1
#
_entry.id   AF-A0A969K772-F1
#
_cell.length_a   1.000
_cell.length_b   1.000
_cell.length_c   1.000
_cell.angle_alpha   90.00
_cell.angle_beta   90.00
_cell.angle_gamma   90.00
#
_symmetry.space_group_name_H-M   'P 1'
#
loop_
_entity.id
_entity.type
_entity.pdbx_description
1 polymer ?
#
loop_
_entity_poly.entity_id
_entity_poly.type
_entity_poly.pdbx_seq_one_letter_code
_entity_poly.pdbx_strand_id
1 'polypeptide(L)'
;MRFERTAQIAVLAMALVFAYLAWERRWFNDDCFITFRYAQNVAEGHGFVWNTTEPSVPVEGSSSLAWTGLNAIAIALKLHPTPVSHAAGLLAGIAGLALVFRAARRHVRLDPLWALAAPALLVAHRQYVYWTVSAMETIAGVVAAFLATMLVVAEVSEGKRRFPVSGLVFFAATLIRPEAPLFHLAAGLGAFAIEPSIERMRRVLASGAVHGALLGALTLVRLAYFGKPLPNSSTPRWVDSRSIAGSNT
;
A
#
# COMPACT_ATOMS: atom_id res chain seq x y z
N MET A 1 -18.66 -27.14 9.72
CA MET A 1 -19.20 -26.27 10.80
C MET A 1 -18.34 -26.21 12.07
N ARG A 2 -18.11 -27.31 12.83
CA ARG A 2 -17.34 -27.24 14.11
C ARG A 2 -15.88 -26.80 13.92
N PHE A 3 -15.18 -27.38 12.94
CA PHE A 3 -13.79 -27.01 12.60
C PHE A 3 -13.62 -25.59 12.05
N GLU A 4 -14.64 -25.05 11.37
CA GLU A 4 -14.59 -23.68 10.85
C GLU A 4 -14.67 -22.64 11.96
N ARG A 5 -15.56 -22.86 12.95
CA ARG A 5 -15.60 -22.02 14.15
C ARG A 5 -14.29 -22.08 14.92
N THR A 6 -13.73 -23.28 15.11
CA THR A 6 -12.42 -23.42 15.78
C THR A 6 -11.32 -22.68 15.04
N ALA A 7 -11.25 -22.78 13.72
CA ALA A 7 -10.25 -22.08 12.93
C ALA A 7 -10.44 -20.55 12.97
N GLN A 8 -11.69 -20.05 12.94
CA GLN A 8 -11.98 -18.62 13.09
C GLN A 8 -11.54 -18.09 14.45
N ILE A 9 -11.84 -18.82 15.53
CA ILE A 9 -11.40 -18.48 16.89
C ILE A 9 -9.87 -18.48 16.97
N ALA A 10 -9.21 -19.47 16.37
CA ALA A 10 -7.75 -19.53 16.33
C ALA A 10 -7.13 -18.34 15.58
N VAL A 11 -7.69 -17.95 14.41
CA VAL A 11 -7.23 -16.74 13.69
C VAL A 11 -7.43 -15.48 14.53
N LEU A 12 -8.56 -15.35 15.22
CA LEU A 12 -8.81 -14.22 16.11
C LEU A 12 -7.82 -14.20 17.29
N ALA A 13 -7.56 -15.35 17.91
CA ALA A 13 -6.58 -15.47 18.98
C ALA A 13 -5.17 -15.10 18.49
N MET A 14 -4.77 -15.57 17.30
CA MET A 14 -3.50 -15.20 16.67
C MET A 14 -3.44 -13.71 16.38
N ALA A 15 -4.52 -13.09 15.90
CA ALA A 15 -4.59 -11.66 15.67
C ALA A 15 -4.42 -10.85 16.96
N LEU A 16 -5.02 -11.29 18.08
CA LEU A 16 -4.85 -10.65 19.39
C LEU A 16 -3.42 -10.79 19.92
N VAL A 17 -2.84 -12.00 19.84
CA VAL A 17 -1.44 -12.25 20.22
C VAL A 17 -0.50 -11.40 19.37
N PHE A 18 -0.71 -11.37 18.05
CA PHE A 18 0.04 -10.54 17.12
C PHE A 18 -0.09 -9.06 17.47
N ALA A 19 -1.31 -8.59 17.75
CA ALA A 19 -1.56 -7.20 18.11
C ALA A 19 -0.77 -6.81 19.36
N TYR A 20 -0.80 -7.63 20.40
CA TYR A 20 -0.02 -7.43 21.61
C TYR A 20 1.49 -7.40 21.32
N LEU A 21 2.01 -8.43 20.63
CA LEU A 21 3.45 -8.56 20.34
C LEU A 21 3.98 -7.42 19.47
N ALA A 22 3.18 -6.93 18.52
CA ALA A 22 3.54 -5.84 17.65
C ALA A 22 3.45 -4.51 18.40
N TRP A 23 2.37 -4.27 19.15
CA TRP A 23 2.14 -3.00 19.84
C TRP A 23 3.18 -2.70 20.92
N GLU A 24 3.63 -3.72 21.67
CA GLU A 24 4.72 -3.59 22.65
C GLU A 24 6.07 -3.26 22.01
N ARG A 25 6.23 -3.51 20.70
CA ARG A 25 7.47 -3.30 19.94
C ARG A 25 7.37 -2.16 18.94
N ARG A 26 6.41 -1.25 19.11
CA ARG A 26 6.28 -0.06 18.27
C ARG A 26 7.57 0.74 18.26
N TRP A 27 7.95 1.16 17.07
CA TRP A 27 9.12 1.99 16.82
C TRP A 27 8.81 2.93 15.66
N PHE A 28 9.67 3.90 15.42
CA PHE A 28 9.53 4.81 14.30
C PHE A 28 10.72 4.58 13.39
N ASN A 29 10.45 4.35 12.11
CA ASN A 29 11.48 4.48 11.11
C ASN A 29 11.72 5.98 10.87
N ASP A 30 12.98 6.41 10.81
CA ASP A 30 13.31 7.83 10.60
C ASP A 30 12.70 8.38 9.28
N ASP A 31 12.53 7.53 8.27
CA ASP A 31 11.89 7.89 6.99
C ASP A 31 10.40 8.30 7.16
N CYS A 32 9.75 7.91 8.26
CA CYS A 32 8.35 8.29 8.50
C CYS A 32 8.18 9.81 8.68
N PHE A 33 9.21 10.49 9.18
CA PHE A 33 9.18 11.94 9.35
C PHE A 33 9.15 12.69 8.03
N ILE A 34 9.70 12.11 6.95
CA ILE A 34 9.57 12.69 5.60
C ILE A 34 8.09 12.75 5.22
N THR A 35 7.37 11.65 5.40
CA THR A 35 5.94 11.57 5.11
C THR A 35 5.12 12.50 6.02
N PHE A 36 5.46 12.58 7.31
CA PHE A 36 4.77 13.48 8.24
C PHE A 36 5.00 14.96 7.91
N ARG A 37 6.19 15.33 7.44
CA ARG A 37 6.49 16.70 7.00
C ARG A 37 5.63 17.10 5.81
N TYR A 38 5.54 16.25 4.79
CA TYR A 38 4.64 16.48 3.66
C TYR A 38 3.17 16.54 4.10
N ALA A 39 2.75 15.63 4.97
CA ALA A 39 1.39 15.59 5.50
C ALA A 39 1.01 16.86 6.28
N GLN A 40 1.94 17.39 7.08
CA GLN A 40 1.79 18.64 7.81
C GLN A 40 1.57 19.82 6.85
N ASN A 41 2.44 19.96 5.86
CA ASN A 41 2.35 21.04 4.88
C ASN A 41 1.05 20.97 4.06
N VAL A 42 0.60 19.77 3.71
CA VAL A 42 -0.71 19.56 3.05
C VAL A 42 -1.86 19.96 3.96
N ALA A 43 -1.84 19.54 5.23
CA ALA A 43 -2.89 19.85 6.21
C ALA A 43 -3.00 21.35 6.52
N GLU A 44 -1.86 22.07 6.48
CA GLU A 44 -1.77 23.52 6.71
C GLU A 44 -2.08 24.36 5.45
N GLY A 45 -2.30 23.73 4.30
CA GLY A 45 -2.62 24.41 3.05
C GLY A 45 -1.42 24.92 2.25
N HIS A 46 -0.20 24.56 2.65
CA HIS A 46 1.03 24.86 1.90
C HIS A 46 1.22 23.97 0.67
N GLY A 47 0.44 22.89 0.55
CA GLY A 47 0.54 21.93 -0.54
C GLY A 47 1.63 20.89 -0.33
N PHE A 48 1.95 20.12 -1.37
CA PHE A 48 2.88 19.00 -1.29
C PHE A 48 4.33 19.47 -1.51
N VAL A 49 4.84 20.24 -0.54
CA VAL A 49 6.18 20.84 -0.52
C VAL A 49 7.00 20.30 0.66
N TRP A 50 8.33 20.38 0.57
CA TRP A 50 9.22 20.02 1.69
C TRP A 50 9.41 21.17 2.67
N ASN A 51 9.80 22.33 2.13
CA ASN A 51 9.96 23.60 2.84
C ASN A 51 8.85 24.57 2.41
N THR A 52 8.37 25.37 3.37
CA THR A 52 7.35 26.40 3.14
C THR A 52 7.96 27.76 2.80
N THR A 53 9.25 27.95 3.07
CA THR A 53 10.01 29.16 2.72
C THR A 53 10.30 29.20 1.22
N GLU A 54 10.26 30.40 0.63
CA GLU A 54 10.55 30.58 -0.79
C GLU A 54 12.05 30.42 -1.12
N PRO A 55 12.39 29.84 -2.30
CA PRO A 55 11.50 29.23 -3.27
C PRO A 55 11.07 27.83 -2.84
N SER A 56 9.76 27.60 -2.70
CA SER A 56 9.20 26.26 -2.47
C SER A 56 8.64 25.72 -3.79
N VAL A 57 9.06 24.51 -4.17
CA VAL A 57 8.55 23.84 -5.36
C VAL A 57 7.84 22.56 -4.93
N PRO A 58 6.59 22.32 -5.38
CA PRO A 58 5.92 21.06 -5.11
C PRO A 58 6.71 19.88 -5.66
N VAL A 59 6.93 18.86 -4.83
CA VAL A 59 7.64 17.63 -5.21
C VAL A 59 7.03 16.44 -4.49
N GLU A 60 6.67 15.39 -5.23
CA GLU A 60 6.25 14.10 -4.68
C GLU A 60 7.46 13.35 -4.08
N GLY A 61 7.93 13.82 -2.92
CA GLY A 61 9.09 13.28 -2.22
C GLY A 61 8.78 12.19 -1.18
N SER A 62 7.51 12.00 -0.80
CA SER A 62 7.12 10.84 0.01
C SER A 62 7.02 9.59 -0.85
N SER A 63 7.34 8.43 -0.25
CA SER A 63 7.19 7.11 -0.86
C SER A 63 5.73 6.67 -1.02
N SER A 64 4.77 7.38 -0.43
CA SER A 64 3.38 6.96 -0.38
C SER A 64 2.39 8.13 -0.36
N LEU A 65 1.63 8.29 -1.44
CA LEU A 65 0.57 9.29 -1.52
C LEU A 65 -0.57 8.98 -0.55
N ALA A 66 -1.00 7.72 -0.47
CA ALA A 66 -2.07 7.30 0.43
C ALA A 66 -1.66 7.46 1.90
N TRP A 67 -0.42 7.11 2.26
CA TRP A 67 0.05 7.28 3.64
C TRP A 67 0.24 8.75 4.01
N THR A 68 0.72 9.58 3.08
CA THR A 68 0.78 11.03 3.27
C THR A 68 -0.63 11.59 3.47
N GLY A 69 -1.59 11.21 2.63
CA GLY A 69 -2.99 11.63 2.75
C GLY A 69 -3.65 11.21 4.06
N LEU A 70 -3.44 9.97 4.50
CA LEU A 70 -3.90 9.47 5.80
C LEU A 70 -3.39 10.36 6.95
N ASN A 71 -2.10 10.66 6.95
CA ASN A 71 -1.49 11.48 7.99
C ASN A 71 -1.89 12.96 7.88
N ALA A 72 -2.12 13.48 6.68
CA ALA A 72 -2.61 14.84 6.49
C ALA A 72 -4.03 15.00 7.05
N ILE A 73 -4.90 14.00 6.82
CA ILE A 73 -6.24 13.94 7.41
C ILE A 73 -6.14 13.88 8.94
N ALA A 74 -5.25 13.06 9.49
CA ALA A 74 -5.04 12.97 10.94
C ALA A 74 -4.62 14.32 11.53
N ILE A 75 -3.65 15.00 10.91
CA ILE A 75 -3.15 16.31 11.36
C ILE A 75 -4.25 17.38 11.26
N ALA A 76 -5.03 17.40 10.16
CA ALA A 76 -6.17 18.30 10.01
C ALA A 76 -7.24 18.09 11.10
N LEU A 77 -7.40 16.86 11.58
CA LEU A 77 -8.25 16.49 12.71
C LEU A 77 -7.58 16.71 14.09
N LYS A 78 -6.42 17.35 14.14
CA LYS A 78 -5.61 17.60 15.35
C LYS A 78 -5.13 16.34 16.07
N LEU A 79 -4.98 15.24 15.33
CA LEU A 79 -4.40 13.99 15.84
C LEU A 79 -2.91 13.95 15.52
N HIS A 80 -2.12 13.35 16.41
CA HIS A 80 -0.70 13.10 16.14
C HIS A 80 -0.57 12.01 15.06
N PRO A 81 0.23 12.20 14.00
CA PRO A 81 0.31 11.25 12.88
C PRO A 81 0.92 9.90 13.27
N THR A 82 1.83 9.87 14.25
CA THR A 82 2.50 8.64 14.70
C THR A 82 1.55 7.54 15.19
N PRO A 83 0.67 7.74 16.20
CA PRO A 83 -0.25 6.70 16.64
C PRO A 83 -1.22 6.27 15.55
N VAL A 84 -1.63 7.19 14.65
CA VAL A 84 -2.48 6.85 13.50
C VAL A 84 -1.75 5.91 12.54
N SER A 85 -0.49 6.20 12.21
CA SER A 85 0.34 5.36 11.35
C SER A 85 0.64 3.99 11.98
N HIS A 86 0.90 3.93 13.29
CA HIS A 86 1.04 2.66 14.02
C HIS A 86 -0.23 1.84 13.99
N ALA A 87 -1.39 2.46 14.25
CA ALA A 87 -2.68 1.78 14.21
C ALA A 87 -3.01 1.28 12.80
N ALA A 88 -2.80 2.10 11.78
CA ALA A 88 -3.03 1.72 10.39
C ALA A 88 -2.14 0.55 9.95
N GLY A 89 -0.86 0.58 10.31
CA GLY A 89 0.08 -0.52 10.05
C GLY A 89 -0.36 -1.80 10.76
N LEU A 90 -0.75 -1.69 12.04
CA LEU A 90 -1.25 -2.82 12.83
C LEU A 90 -2.51 -3.46 12.25
N LEU A 91 -3.49 -2.64 11.86
CA LEU A 91 -4.72 -3.10 11.22
C LEU A 91 -4.43 -3.80 9.90
N ALA A 92 -3.51 -3.27 9.10
CA ALA A 92 -3.07 -3.93 7.88
C ALA A 92 -2.39 -5.28 8.16
N GLY A 93 -1.52 -5.35 9.17
CA GLY A 93 -0.89 -6.60 9.60
C GLY A 93 -1.90 -7.67 10.01
N ILE A 94 -2.91 -7.29 10.79
CA ILE A 94 -4.01 -8.19 11.20
C ILE A 94 -4.82 -8.64 9.97
N ALA A 95 -5.12 -7.73 9.04
CA ALA A 95 -5.80 -8.07 7.79
C ALA A 95 -4.98 -9.07 6.96
N GLY A 96 -3.65 -8.93 6.95
CA GLY A 96 -2.75 -9.87 6.32
C GLY A 96 -2.87 -11.29 6.86
N LEU A 97 -2.99 -11.47 8.18
CA LEU A 97 -3.23 -12.79 8.81
C LEU A 97 -4.52 -13.44 8.28
N ALA A 98 -5.61 -12.67 8.23
CA ALA A 98 -6.89 -13.15 7.71
C ALA A 98 -6.80 -13.51 6.22
N LEU A 99 -6.07 -12.71 5.43
CA LEU A 99 -5.91 -12.93 4.00
C LEU A 99 -5.07 -14.16 3.68
N VAL A 100 -3.95 -14.40 4.38
CA VAL A 100 -3.15 -15.61 4.12
C VAL A 100 -3.89 -16.88 4.52
N PHE A 101 -4.67 -16.84 5.61
CA PHE A 101 -5.57 -17.93 5.97
C PHE A 101 -6.62 -18.18 4.87
N ARG A 102 -7.26 -17.10 4.37
CA ARG A 102 -8.24 -17.19 3.28
C ARG A 102 -7.62 -17.73 1.99
N ALA A 103 -6.39 -17.33 1.68
CA ALA A 103 -5.67 -17.81 0.51
C ALA A 103 -5.34 -19.31 0.62
N ALA A 104 -4.87 -19.77 1.79
CA ALA A 104 -4.64 -21.17 2.07
C ALA A 104 -5.91 -22.02 1.91
N ARG A 105 -7.06 -21.51 2.37
CA ARG A 105 -8.36 -22.19 2.23
C ARG A 105 -8.89 -22.20 0.81
N ARG A 106 -8.82 -21.07 0.09
CA ARG A 106 -9.52 -20.89 -1.20
C ARG A 106 -8.68 -21.34 -2.39
N HIS A 107 -7.38 -21.05 -2.39
CA HIS A 107 -6.50 -21.30 -3.54
C HIS A 107 -5.65 -22.55 -3.36
N VAL A 108 -5.11 -22.80 -2.16
CA VAL A 108 -4.35 -24.04 -1.86
C VAL A 108 -5.28 -25.19 -1.46
N ARG A 109 -6.50 -24.89 -1.02
CA ARG A 109 -7.53 -25.86 -0.60
C ARG A 109 -7.09 -26.72 0.60
N LEU A 110 -6.29 -26.15 1.50
CA LEU A 110 -5.91 -26.82 2.75
C LEU A 110 -7.13 -26.98 3.67
N ASP A 111 -7.11 -28.05 4.47
CA ASP A 111 -7.99 -28.22 5.62
C ASP A 111 -7.89 -27.01 6.58
N PRO A 112 -8.98 -26.60 7.27
CA PRO A 112 -8.96 -25.49 8.21
C PRO A 112 -7.79 -25.47 9.19
N LEU A 113 -7.37 -26.62 9.74
CA LEU A 113 -6.28 -26.68 10.70
C LEU A 113 -4.93 -26.43 10.03
N TRP A 114 -4.68 -27.05 8.88
CA TRP A 114 -3.45 -26.82 8.12
C TRP A 114 -3.36 -25.41 7.55
N ALA A 115 -4.50 -24.80 7.20
CA ALA A 115 -4.56 -23.41 6.77
C ALA A 115 -4.12 -22.42 7.87
N LEU A 116 -4.17 -22.80 9.16
CA LEU A 116 -3.66 -21.98 10.27
C LEU A 116 -2.14 -21.87 10.28
N ALA A 117 -1.42 -22.76 9.58
CA ALA A 117 0.03 -22.67 9.49
C ALA A 117 0.49 -21.36 8.84
N ALA A 118 -0.23 -20.87 7.82
CA ALA A 118 0.12 -19.63 7.13
C ALA A 118 0.10 -18.39 8.04
N PRO A 119 -1.01 -18.06 8.74
CA PRO A 119 -1.00 -16.94 9.69
C PRO A 119 -0.06 -17.21 10.88
N ALA A 120 0.05 -18.44 11.37
CA ALA A 120 0.99 -18.76 12.47
C ALA A 120 2.44 -18.46 12.10
N LEU A 121 2.86 -18.80 10.87
CA LEU A 121 4.18 -18.47 10.35
C LEU A 121 4.40 -16.95 10.26
N LEU A 122 3.39 -16.17 9.84
CA LEU A 122 3.50 -14.71 9.83
C LEU A 122 3.62 -14.11 11.23
N VAL A 123 2.85 -14.62 12.21
CA VAL A 123 2.97 -14.19 13.61
C VAL A 123 4.36 -14.52 14.18
N ALA A 124 4.93 -15.66 13.81
CA ALA A 124 6.29 -16.04 14.20
C ALA A 124 7.39 -15.30 13.42
N HIS A 125 7.07 -14.71 12.27
CA HIS A 125 8.05 -14.04 11.42
C HIS A 125 8.41 -12.65 11.95
N ARG A 126 9.60 -12.54 12.58
CA ARG A 126 10.07 -11.30 13.22
C ARG A 126 9.96 -10.06 12.33
N GLN A 127 10.33 -10.14 11.04
CA GLN A 127 10.25 -8.98 10.16
C GLN A 127 8.81 -8.54 9.89
N TYR A 128 7.86 -9.48 9.85
CA TYR A 128 6.46 -9.13 9.61
C TYR A 128 5.91 -8.32 10.80
N VAL A 129 6.17 -8.80 12.02
CA VAL A 129 5.83 -8.09 13.26
C VAL A 129 6.55 -6.74 13.33
N TYR A 130 7.85 -6.71 13.04
CA TYR A 130 8.68 -5.50 13.14
C TYR A 130 8.22 -4.39 12.19
N TRP A 131 7.99 -4.69 10.91
CA TRP A 131 7.57 -3.70 9.91
C TRP A 131 6.09 -3.31 10.01
N THR A 132 5.27 -4.06 10.76
CA THR A 132 3.86 -3.72 11.00
C THR A 132 3.71 -2.45 11.84
N VAL A 133 4.68 -2.18 12.71
CA VAL A 133 4.62 -1.12 13.71
C VAL A 133 5.75 -0.10 13.58
N SER A 134 6.28 0.08 12.37
CA SER A 134 7.35 1.03 12.04
C SER A 134 6.85 2.47 11.78
N ALA A 135 5.53 2.69 11.88
CA ALA A 135 4.82 3.89 11.40
C ALA A 135 4.91 4.13 9.88
N MET A 136 5.33 3.10 9.12
CA MET A 136 5.43 3.16 7.66
C MET A 136 4.34 2.34 6.99
N GLU A 137 4.10 2.64 5.72
CA GLU A 137 3.09 2.02 4.88
C GLU A 137 3.43 0.59 4.42
N THR A 138 4.64 0.10 4.70
CA THR A 138 5.23 -1.10 4.11
C THR A 138 4.29 -2.32 4.16
N ILE A 139 3.79 -2.67 5.34
CA ILE A 139 2.90 -3.82 5.50
C ILE A 139 1.53 -3.55 4.88
N ALA A 140 1.02 -2.32 4.96
CA ALA A 140 -0.22 -1.94 4.29
C ALA A 140 -0.14 -2.11 2.77
N GLY A 141 0.98 -1.72 2.16
CA GLY A 141 1.24 -1.89 0.73
C GLY A 141 1.31 -3.35 0.32
N VAL A 142 2.08 -4.17 1.06
CA VAL A 142 2.20 -5.62 0.79
C VAL A 142 0.85 -6.31 0.91
N VAL A 143 0.09 -6.01 1.96
CA VAL A 143 -1.23 -6.61 2.21
C VAL A 143 -2.25 -6.19 1.14
N ALA A 144 -2.24 -4.92 0.72
CA ALA A 144 -3.08 -4.42 -0.37
C ALA A 144 -2.74 -5.10 -1.71
N ALA A 145 -1.46 -5.23 -2.05
CA ALA A 145 -1.01 -5.91 -3.26
C ALA A 145 -1.36 -7.42 -3.23
N PHE A 146 -1.25 -8.06 -2.07
CA PHE A 146 -1.65 -9.46 -1.90
C PHE A 146 -3.16 -9.65 -2.06
N LEU A 147 -3.98 -8.77 -1.47
CA LEU A 147 -5.43 -8.76 -1.69
C LEU A 147 -5.77 -8.59 -3.17
N ALA A 148 -5.15 -7.61 -3.85
CA ALA A 148 -5.37 -7.37 -5.27
C ALA A 148 -4.98 -8.59 -6.12
N THR A 149 -3.92 -9.29 -5.74
CA THR A 149 -3.48 -10.55 -6.37
C THR A 149 -4.52 -11.66 -6.20
N MET A 150 -5.07 -11.85 -4.99
CA MET A 150 -6.15 -12.82 -4.77
C MET A 150 -7.40 -12.49 -5.61
N LEU A 151 -7.72 -11.20 -5.78
CA LEU A 151 -8.84 -10.74 -6.57
C LEU A 151 -8.64 -11.02 -8.06
N VAL A 152 -7.48 -10.67 -8.64
CA VAL A 152 -7.25 -10.91 -10.08
C VAL A 152 -7.26 -12.40 -10.39
N VAL A 153 -6.68 -13.24 -9.52
CA VAL A 153 -6.72 -14.70 -9.67
C VAL A 153 -8.18 -15.19 -9.64
N ALA A 154 -8.99 -14.73 -8.69
CA ALA A 154 -10.40 -15.11 -8.60
C ALA A 154 -11.21 -14.64 -9.82
N GLU A 155 -11.03 -13.40 -10.25
CA GLU A 155 -11.73 -12.82 -11.41
C GLU A 155 -11.40 -13.56 -12.72
N VAL A 156 -10.13 -13.95 -12.88
CA VAL A 156 -9.64 -14.73 -14.02
C VAL A 156 -10.19 -16.17 -13.99
N SER A 157 -10.27 -16.80 -12.81
CA SER A 157 -10.70 -18.20 -12.67
C SER A 157 -12.22 -18.42 -12.63
N GLU A 158 -13.02 -17.48 -12.11
CA GLU A 158 -14.44 -17.73 -11.82
C GLU A 158 -15.39 -17.61 -13.03
N GLY A 159 -14.88 -17.27 -14.23
CA GLY A 159 -15.64 -17.33 -15.48
C GLY A 159 -16.82 -16.34 -15.62
N LYS A 160 -17.21 -15.62 -14.57
CA LYS A 160 -18.29 -14.62 -14.61
C LYS A 160 -17.77 -13.28 -15.14
N ARG A 161 -18.47 -12.66 -16.10
CA ARG A 161 -18.21 -11.28 -16.51
C ARG A 161 -18.64 -10.33 -15.39
N ARG A 162 -17.67 -9.75 -14.70
CA ARG A 162 -17.85 -8.75 -13.66
C ARG A 162 -16.84 -7.63 -13.89
N PHE A 163 -17.16 -6.45 -13.38
CA PHE A 163 -16.21 -5.35 -13.35
C PHE A 163 -14.93 -5.81 -12.60
N PRO A 164 -13.72 -5.53 -13.13
CA PRO A 164 -12.46 -6.01 -12.55
C PRO A 164 -12.08 -5.16 -11.34
N VAL A 165 -12.59 -5.55 -10.17
CA VAL A 165 -12.32 -4.88 -8.89
C VAL A 165 -10.84 -4.99 -8.55
N SER A 166 -10.15 -6.05 -8.98
CA SER A 166 -8.70 -6.17 -8.83
C SER A 166 -7.92 -4.98 -9.37
N GLY A 167 -8.34 -4.38 -10.49
CA GLY A 167 -7.72 -3.19 -11.06
C GLY A 167 -7.83 -1.96 -10.15
N LEU A 168 -8.97 -1.77 -9.48
CA LEU A 168 -9.16 -0.70 -8.49
C LEU A 168 -8.29 -0.92 -7.26
N VAL A 169 -8.23 -2.16 -6.76
CA VAL A 169 -7.45 -2.48 -5.56
C VAL A 169 -5.95 -2.42 -5.84
N PHE A 170 -5.50 -2.80 -7.04
CA PHE A 170 -4.12 -2.57 -7.47
C PHE A 170 -3.80 -1.07 -7.58
N PHE A 171 -4.72 -0.24 -8.07
CA PHE A 171 -4.50 1.22 -8.04
C PHE A 171 -4.40 1.76 -6.61
N ALA A 172 -5.28 1.32 -5.70
CA ALA A 172 -5.17 1.67 -4.28
C ALA A 172 -3.83 1.21 -3.68
N ALA A 173 -3.36 0.01 -4.04
CA ALA A 173 -2.04 -0.46 -3.66
C ALA A 173 -0.92 0.42 -4.26
N THR A 174 -1.06 0.94 -5.48
CA THR A 174 -0.12 1.89 -6.11
C THR A 174 -0.04 3.23 -5.37
N LEU A 175 -1.17 3.72 -4.85
CA LEU A 175 -1.17 4.92 -4.02
C LEU A 175 -0.45 4.70 -2.69
N ILE A 176 -0.45 3.47 -2.16
CA ILE A 176 0.31 3.10 -0.97
C ILE A 176 1.77 2.89 -1.33
N ARG A 177 2.08 2.14 -2.39
CA ARG A 177 3.43 1.79 -2.82
C ARG A 177 3.57 1.84 -4.34
N PRO A 178 4.47 2.68 -4.89
CA PRO A 178 4.57 2.90 -6.33
C PRO A 178 5.01 1.67 -7.12
N GLU A 179 5.50 0.62 -6.47
CA GLU A 179 5.91 -0.65 -7.08
C GLU A 179 4.73 -1.62 -7.33
N ALA A 180 3.53 -1.32 -6.82
CA ALA A 180 2.32 -2.15 -7.02
C ALA A 180 1.99 -2.50 -8.49
N PRO A 181 2.29 -1.68 -9.52
CA PRO A 181 2.13 -2.08 -10.92
C PRO A 181 2.95 -3.32 -11.30
N LEU A 182 4.14 -3.52 -10.69
CA LEU A 182 4.95 -4.72 -10.93
C LEU A 182 4.27 -5.97 -10.34
N PHE A 183 3.69 -5.85 -9.14
CA PHE A 183 2.89 -6.92 -8.55
C PHE A 183 1.65 -7.23 -9.40
N HIS A 184 1.00 -6.21 -9.98
CA HIS A 184 -0.13 -6.42 -10.88
C HIS A 184 0.27 -7.20 -12.14
N LEU A 185 1.39 -6.80 -12.77
CA LEU A 185 1.91 -7.49 -13.94
C LEU A 185 2.23 -8.95 -13.61
N ALA A 186 2.96 -9.22 -12.53
CA ALA A 186 3.31 -10.56 -12.10
C ALA A 186 2.07 -11.42 -11.80
N ALA A 187 1.08 -10.86 -11.07
CA ALA A 187 -0.16 -11.55 -10.74
C ALA A 187 -1.00 -11.87 -11.98
N GLY A 188 -1.12 -10.91 -12.92
CA GLY A 188 -1.83 -11.10 -14.18
C GLY A 188 -1.18 -12.15 -15.07
N LEU A 189 0.15 -12.08 -15.23
CA LEU A 189 0.93 -13.09 -15.98
C LEU A 189 0.81 -14.47 -15.35
N GLY A 190 0.94 -14.58 -14.03
CA GLY A 190 0.77 -15.85 -13.32
C GLY A 190 -0.63 -16.44 -13.49
N ALA A 191 -1.67 -15.62 -13.32
CA ALA A 191 -3.07 -16.05 -13.48
C ALA A 191 -3.39 -16.52 -14.92
N PHE A 192 -2.79 -15.86 -15.92
CA PHE A 192 -2.89 -16.26 -17.33
C PHE A 192 -2.10 -17.54 -17.63
N ALA A 193 -0.86 -17.64 -17.16
CA ALA A 193 0.05 -18.74 -17.46
C ALA A 193 -0.42 -20.11 -16.93
N ILE A 194 -1.24 -20.13 -15.85
CA ILE A 194 -1.80 -21.37 -15.30
C ILE A 194 -2.67 -22.12 -16.33
N GLU A 195 -3.48 -21.40 -17.10
CA GLU A 195 -4.39 -22.01 -18.09
C GLU A 195 -4.68 -21.02 -19.22
N PRO A 196 -3.76 -20.83 -20.17
CA PRO A 196 -3.84 -19.78 -21.17
C PRO A 196 -5.11 -19.88 -22.01
N SER A 197 -5.89 -18.81 -22.06
CA SER A 197 -7.07 -18.70 -22.93
C SER A 197 -7.38 -17.24 -23.26
N ILE A 198 -8.06 -17.01 -24.39
CA ILE A 198 -8.46 -15.67 -24.83
C ILE A 198 -9.32 -14.98 -23.76
N GLU A 199 -10.20 -15.72 -23.09
CA GLU A 199 -11.08 -15.16 -22.05
C GLU A 199 -10.28 -14.72 -20.80
N ARG A 200 -9.28 -15.50 -20.38
CA ARG A 200 -8.40 -15.09 -19.27
C ARG A 200 -7.53 -13.91 -19.64
N MET A 201 -6.97 -13.90 -20.85
CA MET A 201 -6.22 -12.76 -21.36
C MET A 201 -7.06 -11.49 -21.32
N ARG A 202 -8.31 -11.54 -21.82
CA ARG A 202 -9.24 -10.41 -21.77
C ARG A 202 -9.50 -9.90 -20.35
N ARG A 203 -9.57 -10.79 -19.35
CA ARG A 203 -9.79 -10.41 -17.94
C ARG A 203 -8.56 -9.75 -17.32
N VAL A 204 -7.38 -10.30 -17.56
CA VAL A 204 -6.12 -9.68 -17.15
C VAL A 204 -5.97 -8.30 -17.79
N LEU A 205 -6.27 -8.18 -19.08
CA LEU A 205 -6.27 -6.90 -19.78
C LEU A 205 -7.34 -5.94 -19.26
N ALA A 206 -8.53 -6.42 -18.87
CA ALA A 206 -9.57 -5.57 -18.29
C ALA A 206 -9.15 -4.99 -16.93
N SER A 207 -8.57 -5.81 -16.04
CA SER A 207 -7.97 -5.33 -14.80
C SER A 207 -6.84 -4.34 -15.08
N GLY A 208 -5.95 -4.70 -16.01
CA GLY A 208 -4.86 -3.87 -16.49
C GLY A 208 -5.33 -2.52 -17.02
N ALA A 209 -6.45 -2.49 -17.76
CA ALA A 209 -7.03 -1.27 -18.30
C ALA A 209 -7.59 -0.36 -17.20
N VAL A 210 -8.28 -0.91 -16.19
CA VAL A 210 -8.77 -0.12 -15.05
C VAL A 210 -7.62 0.47 -14.25
N HIS A 211 -6.63 -0.36 -13.87
CA HIS A 211 -5.46 0.12 -13.15
C HIS A 211 -4.68 1.15 -14.00
N GLY A 212 -4.44 0.84 -15.27
CA GLY A 212 -3.71 1.69 -16.21
C GLY A 212 -4.38 3.04 -16.46
N ALA A 213 -5.71 3.07 -16.59
CA ALA A 213 -6.47 4.32 -16.75
C ALA A 213 -6.34 5.22 -15.51
N LEU A 214 -6.46 4.66 -14.31
CA LEU A 214 -6.33 5.40 -13.06
C LEU A 214 -4.89 5.86 -12.82
N LEU A 215 -3.91 5.02 -13.13
CA LEU A 215 -2.49 5.39 -13.06
C LEU A 215 -2.16 6.49 -14.09
N GLY A 216 -2.74 6.41 -15.29
CA GLY A 216 -2.64 7.46 -16.30
C GLY A 216 -3.23 8.79 -15.80
N ALA A 217 -4.42 8.76 -15.21
CA ALA A 217 -5.03 9.94 -14.60
C ALA A 217 -4.16 10.51 -13.47
N LEU A 218 -3.62 9.66 -12.59
CA LEU A 218 -2.67 10.09 -11.56
C LEU A 218 -1.41 10.72 -12.16
N THR A 219 -0.90 10.16 -13.25
CA THR A 219 0.29 10.67 -13.94
C THR A 219 0.03 12.05 -14.55
N LEU A 220 -1.17 12.27 -15.11
CA LEU A 220 -1.58 13.60 -15.58
C LEU A 220 -1.66 14.61 -14.43
N VAL A 221 -2.20 14.21 -13.27
CA VAL A 221 -2.20 15.04 -12.06
C VAL A 221 -0.75 15.36 -11.63
N ARG A 222 0.15 14.37 -11.65
CA ARG A 222 1.55 14.57 -11.31
C ARG A 222 2.26 15.53 -12.26
N LEU A 223 2.01 15.42 -13.56
CA LEU A 223 2.56 16.33 -14.56
C LEU A 223 2.04 17.75 -14.36
N ALA A 224 0.74 17.91 -14.11
CA ALA A 224 0.13 19.22 -13.87
C ALA A 224 0.63 19.88 -12.58
N TYR A 225 0.81 19.12 -11.50
CA TYR A 225 1.12 19.65 -10.17
C TYR A 225 2.62 19.67 -9.83
N PHE A 226 3.36 18.60 -10.16
CA PHE A 226 4.79 18.44 -9.85
C PHE A 226 5.71 18.69 -11.06
N GLY A 227 5.16 18.74 -12.27
CA GLY A 227 5.94 18.82 -13.51
C GLY A 227 6.76 17.57 -13.83
N LYS A 228 6.47 16.44 -13.18
CA LYS A 228 7.16 15.15 -13.39
C LYS A 228 6.14 14.01 -13.46
N PRO A 229 6.37 12.97 -14.28
CA PRO A 229 5.44 11.85 -14.40
C PRO A 229 5.56 10.82 -13.27
N LEU A 230 6.71 10.74 -12.62
CA LEU A 230 7.02 9.76 -11.59
C LEU A 230 7.36 10.44 -10.25
N PRO A 231 7.15 9.73 -9.11
CA PRO A 231 7.61 10.19 -7.80
C PRO A 231 9.10 10.51 -7.84
N ASN A 232 9.51 11.55 -7.09
CA ASN A 232 10.88 12.03 -7.12
C ASN A 232 11.38 12.30 -5.71
N SER A 233 11.87 11.24 -5.06
CA SER A 233 12.53 11.32 -3.75
C SER A 233 14.01 11.72 -3.83
N SER A 234 14.63 11.72 -5.02
CA SER A 234 16.10 11.73 -5.15
C SER A 234 16.72 12.88 -5.95
N THR A 235 15.94 13.73 -6.65
CA THR A 235 16.50 14.97 -7.22
C THR A 235 16.07 16.19 -6.41
N PRO A 236 16.96 16.76 -5.59
CA PRO A 236 16.75 18.10 -5.05
C PRO A 236 16.69 19.05 -6.24
N ARG A 237 15.61 19.82 -6.38
CA ARG A 237 15.69 21.07 -7.12
C ARG A 237 16.51 22.02 -6.26
N TRP A 238 17.83 21.95 -6.38
CA TRP A 238 18.65 23.10 -6.05
C TRP A 238 18.17 24.21 -6.97
N VAL A 239 17.61 25.27 -6.38
CA VAL A 239 17.44 26.54 -7.07
C VAL A 239 18.79 26.86 -7.66
N ASP A 240 18.85 27.00 -8.98
CA ASP A 240 20.07 27.25 -9.72
C ASP A 240 20.79 28.45 -9.07
N SER A 241 21.97 28.22 -8.50
CA SER A 241 22.74 29.23 -7.77
C SER A 241 23.12 30.43 -8.64
N ARG A 242 22.94 30.30 -9.96
CA ARG A 242 23.06 31.38 -10.94
C ARG A 242 22.02 32.51 -10.77
N SER A 243 20.90 32.26 -10.08
CA SER A 243 19.89 33.29 -9.82
C SER A 243 20.25 34.22 -8.65
N ILE A 244 21.15 33.81 -7.75
CA ILE A 244 21.53 34.57 -6.55
C ILE A 244 22.70 35.53 -6.82
N ALA A 245 23.52 35.24 -7.83
CA ALA A 245 24.71 36.03 -8.19
C ALA A 245 24.42 37.34 -8.97
N GLY A 246 23.14 37.67 -9.25
CA GLY A 246 22.77 38.78 -10.12
C GLY A 246 22.38 40.10 -9.44
N SER A 247 22.57 40.27 -8.13
CA SER A 247 22.05 41.43 -7.39
C SER A 247 23.08 42.22 -6.57
N ASN A 248 24.34 42.29 -7.05
CA ASN A 248 25.30 43.30 -6.58
C ASN A 248 25.89 44.05 -7.78
N THR A 249 25.19 45.10 -8.21
CA THR A 249 25.78 46.26 -8.89
C THR A 249 25.30 47.51 -8.20
#